data_AF-A0A510G9C2-F1
#
_entry.id   AF-A0A510G9C2-F1
#
_cell.length_a   1.000
_cell.length_b   1.000
_cell.length_c   1.000
_cell.angle_alpha   90.00
_cell.angle_beta   90.00
_cell.angle_gamma   90.00
#
_symmetry.space_group_name_H-M   'P 1'
#
loop_
_entity.id
_entity.type
_entity.pdbx_description
1 polymer ?
#
loop_
_entity_poly.entity_id
_entity_poly.type
_entity_poly.pdbx_seq_one_letter_code
_entity_poly.pdbx_strand_id
1 'polypeptide(L)'
;MTEISMRVGSNEALEKNLNLFFNNEIPEGIYMQFLVVGSNNIEDKLSLWRSERTAHNDPMLDRITKYREAFLREKARDIGNSDGRIGRDWKTYVSCSMRGVDGNNNKLELLVKFKEKLLKKFASIKLNTRSCDVVDLKYLVNDLVNMQLTPLSSQGQVGIKSFDSSSHTKSNSNKHNLLERISDQIFEGLHEASITEEEIKHLNTDLVTRGYTLKKLPESFGINDMVSLLGPDLEGGFPARLIISYTISNNINKADEGKIIAEGLRSIHASEKWYTRHDISLQNEAKWWKVLIDRNKNGERFLTENLQIFITTIKNGVEIAEEKLLSHYNSVDFQLARNDKLHLIGLLSILPMQQAVFWKSLKFFQLVKNVPASEVVAKLPIHGEWKGINRSGVLLTWSQR
;
A
#
# COMPACT_ATOMS: atom_id res chain seq x y z
N MET A 1 3.02 -10.95 8.45
CA MET A 1 3.40 -9.80 7.62
C MET A 1 4.84 -9.97 7.18
N THR A 2 5.17 -9.53 5.98
CA THR A 2 6.52 -9.59 5.38
C THR A 2 6.78 -8.26 4.69
N GLU A 3 7.96 -7.69 4.86
CA GLU A 3 8.45 -6.54 4.09
C GLU A 3 9.21 -7.06 2.87
N ILE A 4 8.97 -6.46 1.70
CA ILE A 4 9.66 -6.81 0.45
C ILE A 4 10.35 -5.58 -0.13
N SER A 5 11.54 -5.79 -0.69
CA SER A 5 12.20 -4.75 -1.50
C SER A 5 11.51 -4.62 -2.86
N MET A 6 11.31 -3.40 -3.32
CA MET A 6 10.89 -3.15 -4.70
C MET A 6 11.99 -3.61 -5.68
N ARG A 7 11.58 -4.20 -6.79
CA ARG A 7 12.46 -4.68 -7.86
C ARG A 7 12.46 -3.69 -9.03
N VAL A 8 13.61 -3.54 -9.68
CA VAL A 8 13.74 -2.75 -10.92
C VAL A 8 13.55 -3.67 -12.12
N GLY A 9 12.55 -3.36 -12.96
CA GLY A 9 12.26 -4.04 -14.21
C GLY A 9 11.62 -5.44 -14.09
N SER A 10 10.74 -5.74 -15.04
CA SER A 10 10.10 -7.04 -15.25
C SER A 10 10.75 -7.82 -16.40
N ASN A 11 10.56 -9.14 -16.40
CA ASN A 11 10.78 -9.98 -17.57
C ASN A 11 9.61 -10.95 -17.76
N GLU A 12 9.41 -11.44 -18.98
CA GLU A 12 8.28 -12.31 -19.32
C GLU A 12 8.24 -13.60 -18.45
N ALA A 13 9.41 -14.11 -18.07
CA ALA A 13 9.52 -15.26 -17.16
C ALA A 13 8.95 -14.98 -15.76
N LEU A 14 9.15 -13.77 -15.23
CA LEU A 14 8.59 -13.33 -13.95
C LEU A 14 7.08 -13.22 -14.06
N GLU A 15 6.57 -12.59 -15.12
CA GLU A 15 5.12 -12.44 -15.34
C GLU A 15 4.44 -13.80 -15.47
N LYS A 16 5.01 -14.74 -16.24
CA LYS A 16 4.50 -16.12 -16.33
C LYS A 16 4.49 -16.82 -14.96
N ASN A 17 5.54 -16.67 -14.16
CA ASN A 17 5.62 -17.29 -12.83
C ASN A 17 4.58 -16.70 -11.87
N LEU A 18 4.41 -15.37 -11.88
CA LEU A 18 3.39 -14.69 -11.07
C LEU A 18 1.99 -15.09 -11.53
N ASN A 19 1.71 -15.12 -12.84
CA ASN A 19 0.40 -15.56 -13.36
C ASN A 19 0.07 -16.99 -12.91
N LEU A 20 1.03 -17.91 -12.98
CA LEU A 20 0.85 -19.27 -12.46
C LEU A 20 0.60 -19.30 -10.95
N PHE A 21 1.27 -18.44 -10.19
CA PHE A 21 1.08 -18.32 -8.74
C PHE A 21 -0.33 -17.83 -8.39
N PHE A 22 -0.77 -16.70 -8.96
CA PHE A 22 -2.09 -16.13 -8.66
C PHE A 22 -3.22 -17.04 -9.15
N ASN A 23 -3.02 -17.76 -10.27
CA ASN A 23 -4.04 -18.67 -10.78
C ASN A 23 -4.17 -19.97 -9.94
N ASN A 24 -3.06 -20.59 -9.55
CA ASN A 24 -3.07 -21.96 -9.01
C ASN A 24 -2.77 -22.06 -7.51
N GLU A 25 -2.03 -21.10 -6.96
CA GLU A 25 -1.35 -21.30 -5.69
C GLU A 25 -1.96 -20.56 -4.51
N ILE A 26 -2.91 -19.65 -4.74
CA ILE A 26 -3.64 -18.93 -3.69
C ILE A 26 -4.75 -19.82 -3.13
N PRO A 27 -4.68 -20.22 -1.84
CA PRO A 27 -5.73 -20.96 -1.17
C PRO A 27 -7.06 -20.20 -1.12
N GLU A 28 -8.16 -20.95 -1.12
CA GLU A 28 -9.50 -20.41 -0.95
C GLU A 28 -9.64 -19.73 0.43
N GLY A 29 -10.30 -18.57 0.47
CA GLY A 29 -10.55 -17.78 1.66
C GLY A 29 -9.40 -16.89 2.12
N ILE A 30 -8.26 -16.86 1.41
CA ILE A 30 -7.14 -15.95 1.72
C ILE A 30 -7.34 -14.59 1.06
N TYR A 31 -7.05 -13.56 1.86
CA TYR A 31 -6.96 -12.16 1.45
C TYR A 31 -5.49 -11.73 1.57
N MET A 32 -4.85 -11.44 0.44
CA MET A 32 -3.47 -11.00 0.33
C MET A 32 -3.43 -9.52 -0.01
N GLN A 33 -2.73 -8.73 0.80
CA GLN A 33 -2.58 -7.29 0.61
C GLN A 33 -1.11 -6.95 0.33
N PHE A 34 -0.89 -6.13 -0.69
CA PHE A 34 0.33 -5.39 -0.94
C PHE A 34 0.09 -3.93 -0.53
N LEU A 35 0.78 -3.49 0.50
CA LEU A 35 0.69 -2.14 1.03
C LEU A 35 2.01 -1.41 0.78
N VAL A 36 2.00 -0.42 -0.10
CA VAL A 36 3.12 0.48 -0.33
C VAL A 36 2.92 1.75 0.47
N VAL A 37 3.92 2.12 1.26
CA VAL A 37 3.90 3.32 2.12
C VAL A 37 5.11 4.17 1.79
N GLY A 38 4.88 5.40 1.30
CA GLY A 38 5.92 6.42 1.20
C GLY A 38 6.09 7.13 2.54
N SER A 39 6.82 6.52 3.49
CA SER A 39 6.95 7.08 4.84
C SER A 39 7.82 8.33 4.86
N ASN A 40 7.50 9.27 5.75
CA ASN A 40 8.28 10.49 5.97
C ASN A 40 9.45 10.25 6.92
N ASN A 41 9.43 9.12 7.65
CA ASN A 41 10.49 8.77 8.55
C ASN A 41 11.62 8.05 7.81
N ILE A 42 12.71 8.77 7.61
CA ILE A 42 13.93 8.28 6.96
C ILE A 42 15.05 7.93 7.97
N GLU A 43 14.76 7.90 9.27
CA GLU A 43 15.78 7.80 10.32
C GLU A 43 16.56 6.48 10.28
N ASP A 44 15.93 5.36 9.93
CA ASP A 44 16.61 4.08 9.74
C ASP A 44 17.68 4.17 8.63
N LYS A 45 17.39 4.92 7.56
CA LYS A 45 18.31 5.14 6.44
C LYS A 45 19.43 6.10 6.82
N LEU A 46 19.10 7.18 7.55
CA LEU A 46 20.08 8.15 8.02
C LEU A 46 21.04 7.53 9.04
N SER A 47 20.53 6.72 9.98
CA SER A 47 21.35 6.05 11.00
C SER A 47 22.32 5.03 10.39
N LEU A 48 21.86 4.23 9.42
CA LEU A 48 22.73 3.33 8.66
C LEU A 48 23.79 4.12 7.87
N TRP A 49 23.39 5.21 7.21
CA TRP A 49 24.32 6.03 6.45
C TRP A 49 25.36 6.71 7.35
N ARG A 50 24.94 7.18 8.52
CA ARG A 50 25.81 7.80 9.53
C ARG A 50 26.84 6.81 10.07
N SER A 51 26.39 5.62 10.48
CA SER A 51 27.25 4.63 11.15
C SER A 51 28.46 4.25 10.29
N GLU A 52 28.25 4.09 8.98
CA GLU A 52 29.31 3.77 8.03
C GLU A 52 30.29 4.93 7.76
N ARG A 53 29.87 6.19 7.94
CA ARG A 53 30.76 7.38 7.77
C ARG A 53 31.52 7.74 9.04
N THR A 54 30.88 7.59 10.20
CA THR A 54 31.52 7.91 11.50
C THR A 54 32.60 6.90 11.89
N ALA A 55 32.64 5.73 11.24
CA ALA A 55 33.70 4.74 11.44
C ALA A 55 35.12 5.27 11.20
N HIS A 56 35.27 6.35 10.41
CA HIS A 56 36.57 6.91 10.03
C HIS A 56 37.04 8.09 10.92
N ASN A 57 36.27 8.54 11.91
CA ASN A 57 36.62 9.61 12.85
C ASN A 57 37.17 10.93 12.21
N ASP A 58 36.77 11.25 10.99
CA ASP A 58 37.15 12.50 10.31
C ASP A 58 36.20 13.65 10.67
N PRO A 59 36.68 14.75 11.29
CA PRO A 59 35.85 15.91 11.65
C PRO A 59 35.15 16.59 10.46
N MET A 60 35.75 16.58 9.28
CA MET A 60 35.15 17.18 8.07
C MET A 60 34.00 16.32 7.57
N LEU A 61 34.18 14.99 7.55
CA LEU A 61 33.12 14.05 7.18
C LEU A 61 31.96 14.09 8.17
N ASP A 62 32.22 14.22 9.48
CA ASP A 62 31.16 14.36 10.49
C ASP A 62 30.34 15.64 10.27
N ARG A 63 30.99 16.77 9.97
CA ARG A 63 30.30 18.03 9.66
C ARG A 63 29.42 17.92 8.41
N ILE A 64 29.93 17.31 7.33
CA ILE A 64 29.17 17.09 6.09
C ILE A 64 27.99 16.14 6.35
N THR A 65 28.20 15.09 7.15
CA THR A 65 27.19 14.10 7.50
C THR A 65 26.04 14.75 8.25
N LYS A 66 26.34 15.53 9.30
CA LYS A 66 25.34 16.30 10.06
C LYS A 66 24.55 17.27 9.20
N TYR A 67 25.22 18.01 8.31
CA TYR A 67 24.56 18.95 7.41
C TYR A 67 23.58 18.23 6.46
N ARG A 68 24.01 17.12 5.86
CA ARG A 68 23.16 16.33 4.94
C ARG A 68 22.01 15.65 5.65
N GLU A 69 22.21 15.11 6.85
CA GLU A 69 21.13 14.58 7.67
C GLU A 69 20.07 15.64 7.96
N ALA A 70 20.49 16.83 8.38
CA ALA A 70 19.57 17.94 8.64
C ALA A 70 18.77 18.30 7.38
N PHE A 71 19.44 18.44 6.24
CA PHE A 71 18.81 18.73 4.96
C PHE A 71 17.80 17.64 4.54
N LEU A 72 18.18 16.36 4.61
CA LEU A 72 17.29 15.25 4.24
C LEU A 72 16.11 15.13 5.21
N ARG A 73 16.31 15.36 6.51
CA ARG A 73 15.20 15.39 7.49
C ARG A 73 14.24 16.54 7.20
N GLU A 74 14.75 17.72 6.85
CA GLU A 74 13.93 18.86 6.44
C GLU A 74 13.11 18.50 5.19
N LYS A 75 13.75 17.93 4.17
CA LYS A 75 13.10 17.51 2.93
C LYS A 75 12.13 16.35 3.07
N ALA A 76 12.31 15.48 4.06
CA ALA A 76 11.33 14.44 4.38
C ALA A 76 10.12 14.98 5.16
N ARG A 77 10.29 16.13 5.84
CA ARG A 77 9.21 16.82 6.57
C ARG A 77 8.45 17.83 5.71
N ASP A 78 9.05 18.24 4.59
CA ASP A 78 8.45 19.15 3.62
C ASP A 78 7.25 18.45 2.96
N ILE A 79 6.06 18.81 3.42
CA ILE A 79 4.76 18.34 2.94
C ILE A 79 3.97 19.59 2.57
N GLY A 80 3.32 19.59 1.40
CA GLY A 80 2.62 20.77 0.88
C GLY A 80 3.44 21.62 -0.11
N ASN A 81 4.77 21.64 -0.01
CA ASN A 81 5.62 22.26 -1.04
C ASN A 81 6.11 21.24 -2.06
N SER A 82 6.11 21.61 -3.34
CA SER A 82 6.56 20.77 -4.45
C SER A 82 7.80 21.38 -5.13
N ASP A 83 8.96 21.28 -4.47
CA ASP A 83 10.27 21.67 -5.02
C ASP A 83 11.03 20.46 -5.61
N GLY A 84 10.36 19.34 -5.83
CA GLY A 84 10.92 18.09 -6.40
C GLY A 84 11.82 17.30 -5.44
N ARG A 85 12.25 17.92 -4.35
CA ARG A 85 13.27 17.40 -3.44
C ARG A 85 12.66 16.76 -2.19
N ILE A 86 11.61 15.94 -2.34
CA ILE A 86 10.94 15.32 -1.19
C ILE A 86 11.60 13.96 -0.90
N GLY A 87 12.08 13.78 0.32
CA GLY A 87 12.66 12.51 0.77
C GLY A 87 11.60 11.59 1.35
N ARG A 88 11.28 10.47 0.67
CA ARG A 88 10.38 9.43 1.21
C ARG A 88 11.08 8.10 1.32
N ASP A 89 10.82 7.38 2.41
CA ASP A 89 11.19 5.97 2.53
C ASP A 89 10.03 5.09 2.08
N TRP A 90 10.06 4.70 0.81
CA TRP A 90 9.12 3.75 0.25
C TRP A 90 9.40 2.33 0.76
N LYS A 91 8.42 1.76 1.45
CA LYS A 91 8.40 0.38 1.96
C LYS A 91 7.18 -0.35 1.42
N THR A 92 7.35 -1.61 1.04
CA THR A 92 6.25 -2.48 0.58
C THR A 92 6.06 -3.62 1.57
N TYR A 93 4.86 -3.71 2.13
CA TYR A 93 4.46 -4.76 3.07
C TYR A 93 3.47 -5.70 2.41
N VAL A 94 3.66 -7.00 2.63
CA VAL A 94 2.74 -8.05 2.24
C VAL A 94 2.10 -8.64 3.48
N SER A 95 0.78 -8.55 3.56
CA SER A 95 -0.02 -9.11 4.65
C SER A 95 -1.00 -10.14 4.11
N CYS A 96 -1.29 -11.18 4.89
CA CYS A 96 -2.28 -12.19 4.54
C CYS A 96 -3.24 -12.35 5.71
N SER A 97 -4.53 -12.45 5.41
CA SER A 97 -5.58 -12.68 6.40
C SER A 97 -6.61 -13.69 5.88
N MET A 98 -7.32 -14.34 6.79
CA MET A 98 -8.40 -15.27 6.49
C MET A 98 -9.48 -15.15 7.56
N ARG A 99 -10.74 -15.41 7.19
CA ARG A 99 -11.87 -15.33 8.13
C ARG A 99 -11.93 -16.52 9.08
N GLY A 100 -12.22 -16.24 10.35
CA GLY A 100 -12.45 -17.26 11.38
C GLY A 100 -11.22 -18.12 11.63
N VAL A 101 -10.05 -17.46 11.73
CA VAL A 101 -8.79 -18.09 12.14
C VAL A 101 -8.75 -18.30 13.65
N ASP A 102 -9.43 -17.42 14.41
CA ASP A 102 -9.50 -17.49 15.86
C ASP A 102 -10.06 -18.85 16.32
N GLY A 103 -9.23 -19.62 17.03
CA GLY A 103 -9.58 -20.95 17.54
C GLY A 103 -9.56 -22.09 16.51
N ASN A 104 -9.15 -21.85 15.25
CA ASN A 104 -9.07 -22.88 14.22
C ASN A 104 -7.61 -23.14 13.79
N ASN A 105 -6.99 -24.13 14.43
CA ASN A 105 -5.58 -24.49 14.20
C ASN A 105 -5.29 -24.86 12.73
N ASN A 106 -6.20 -25.58 12.05
CA ASN A 106 -6.01 -25.99 10.66
C ASN A 106 -5.87 -24.77 9.72
N LYS A 107 -6.69 -23.75 9.97
CA LYS A 107 -6.67 -22.49 9.23
C LYS A 107 -5.40 -21.68 9.50
N LEU A 108 -4.94 -21.68 10.75
CA LEU A 108 -3.70 -21.02 11.15
C LEU A 108 -2.49 -21.72 10.51
N GLU A 109 -2.43 -23.04 10.55
CA GLU A 109 -1.38 -23.84 9.87
C GLU A 109 -1.36 -23.58 8.37
N LEU A 110 -2.53 -23.47 7.73
CA LEU A 110 -2.63 -23.14 6.32
C LEU A 110 -2.01 -21.77 6.03
N LEU A 111 -2.29 -20.75 6.85
CA LEU A 111 -1.68 -19.42 6.70
C LEU A 111 -0.16 -19.44 6.90
N VAL A 112 0.33 -20.21 7.87
CA VAL A 112 1.78 -20.34 8.12
C VAL A 112 2.47 -21.02 6.93
N LYS A 113 1.93 -22.15 6.45
CA LYS A 113 2.45 -22.85 5.25
C LYS A 113 2.40 -21.96 4.02
N PHE A 114 1.33 -21.19 3.86
CA PHE A 114 1.21 -20.23 2.76
C PHE A 114 2.23 -19.09 2.86
N LYS A 115 2.46 -18.54 4.06
CA LYS A 115 3.50 -17.53 4.31
C LYS A 115 4.88 -18.05 3.90
N GLU A 116 5.24 -19.27 4.31
CA GLU A 116 6.54 -19.88 3.95
C GLU A 116 6.69 -20.08 2.45
N LYS A 117 5.63 -20.55 1.78
CA LYS A 117 5.59 -20.72 0.33
C LYS A 117 5.77 -19.38 -0.40
N LEU A 118 5.10 -18.34 0.08
CA LEU A 118 5.18 -16.99 -0.45
C LEU A 118 6.58 -16.38 -0.25
N LEU A 119 7.21 -16.59 0.90
CA LEU A 119 8.60 -16.17 1.15
C LEU A 119 9.57 -16.83 0.17
N LYS A 120 9.44 -18.15 -0.05
CA LYS A 120 10.27 -18.89 -1.03
C LYS A 120 10.06 -18.37 -2.46
N LYS A 121 8.81 -18.06 -2.84
CA LYS A 121 8.46 -17.44 -4.14
C LYS A 121 9.07 -16.06 -4.31
N PHE A 122 8.98 -15.19 -3.31
CA PHE A 122 9.57 -13.86 -3.39
C PHE A 122 11.10 -13.91 -3.45
N ALA A 123 11.72 -14.81 -2.67
CA ALA A 123 13.15 -15.04 -2.74
C ALA A 123 13.61 -15.52 -4.14
N SER A 124 12.85 -16.42 -4.79
CA SER A 124 13.18 -16.87 -6.15
C SER A 124 13.04 -15.76 -7.21
N ILE A 125 12.15 -14.80 -6.97
CA ILE A 125 11.96 -13.61 -7.81
C ILE A 125 12.97 -12.50 -7.47
N LYS A 126 13.93 -12.74 -6.56
CA LYS A 126 14.92 -11.76 -6.08
C LYS A 126 14.28 -10.52 -5.44
N LEU A 127 13.10 -10.68 -4.85
CA LEU A 127 12.57 -9.71 -3.90
C LEU A 127 13.23 -10.02 -2.56
N ASN A 128 14.07 -9.13 -2.04
CA ASN A 128 14.63 -9.32 -0.71
C ASN A 128 13.48 -9.25 0.30
N THR A 129 13.20 -10.38 0.94
CA THR A 129 12.11 -10.50 1.92
C THR A 129 12.65 -10.43 3.34
N ARG A 130 11.95 -9.69 4.20
CA ARG A 130 12.16 -9.67 5.66
C ARG A 130 10.85 -10.03 6.35
N SER A 131 10.86 -11.00 7.26
CA SER A 131 9.69 -11.22 8.13
C SER A 131 9.61 -10.08 9.14
N CYS A 132 8.43 -9.48 9.27
CA CYS A 132 8.21 -8.37 10.21
C CYS A 132 7.81 -8.91 11.59
N ASP A 133 8.29 -8.23 12.62
CA ASP A 133 7.98 -8.51 14.02
C ASP A 133 6.82 -7.64 14.53
N VAL A 134 6.40 -7.86 15.78
CA VAL A 134 5.32 -7.09 16.42
C VAL A 134 5.64 -5.60 16.50
N VAL A 135 6.92 -5.25 16.69
CA VAL A 135 7.38 -3.85 16.73
C VAL A 135 7.20 -3.18 15.37
N ASP A 136 7.54 -3.88 14.27
CA ASP A 136 7.33 -3.37 12.92
C ASP A 136 5.84 -3.15 12.62
N LEU A 137 4.96 -4.02 13.13
CA LEU A 137 3.51 -3.87 13.00
C LEU A 137 2.98 -2.65 13.77
N LYS A 138 3.38 -2.48 15.04
CA LYS A 138 3.03 -1.28 15.82
C LYS A 138 3.48 -0.01 15.11
N TYR A 139 4.72 -0.01 14.63
CA TYR A 139 5.29 1.12 13.89
C TYR A 139 4.48 1.44 12.63
N LEU A 140 4.16 0.43 11.82
CA LEU A 140 3.40 0.60 10.59
C LEU A 140 1.99 1.13 10.85
N VAL A 141 1.26 0.56 11.82
CA VAL A 141 -0.10 1.04 12.15
C VAL A 141 -0.06 2.45 12.72
N ASN A 142 0.91 2.76 13.58
CA ASN A 142 1.10 4.12 14.08
C ASN A 142 1.42 5.09 12.94
N ASP A 143 2.28 4.71 11.99
CA ASP A 143 2.57 5.54 10.81
C ASP A 143 1.32 5.71 9.92
N LEU A 144 0.41 4.73 9.82
CA LEU A 144 -0.81 4.87 9.03
C LEU A 144 -1.88 5.75 9.70
N VAL A 145 -2.04 5.64 11.03
CA VAL A 145 -3.15 6.26 11.76
C VAL A 145 -2.75 7.57 12.43
N ASN A 146 -1.56 7.65 13.05
CA ASN A 146 -1.07 8.83 13.74
C ASN A 146 -0.03 9.56 12.88
N MET A 147 -0.48 10.21 11.80
CA MET A 147 0.46 10.88 10.91
C MET A 147 1.13 12.08 11.60
N GLN A 148 2.46 12.02 11.69
CA GLN A 148 3.30 13.07 12.23
C GLN A 148 4.42 13.42 11.24
N LEU A 149 4.73 14.71 11.12
CA LEU A 149 5.85 15.20 10.31
C LEU A 149 7.17 15.00 11.03
N THR A 150 7.21 15.31 12.33
CA THR A 150 8.36 14.99 13.17
C THR A 150 8.36 13.50 13.49
N PRO A 151 9.41 12.74 13.09
CA PRO A 151 9.57 11.38 13.60
C PRO A 151 9.66 11.45 15.12
N LEU A 152 8.99 10.53 15.82
CA LEU A 152 9.27 10.28 17.22
C LEU A 152 10.78 10.05 17.31
N SER A 153 11.50 10.95 17.99
CA SER A 153 12.94 10.80 18.15
C SER A 153 13.22 9.42 18.76
N SER A 154 14.38 8.83 18.49
CA SER A 154 14.85 7.66 19.24
C SER A 154 14.91 7.92 20.76
N GLN A 155 14.86 9.20 21.18
CA GLN A 155 14.66 9.65 22.57
C GLN A 155 13.19 9.93 22.95
N GLY A 156 12.29 10.15 21.99
CA GLY A 156 10.83 10.20 22.10
C GLY A 156 10.16 8.83 21.96
N GLN A 157 10.98 7.76 21.92
CA GLN A 157 10.62 6.43 22.41
C GLN A 157 10.45 6.39 23.94
N VAL A 158 10.59 7.55 24.61
CA VAL A 158 10.27 7.78 26.01
C VAL A 158 9.26 8.91 26.05
N GLY A 159 8.05 8.59 26.51
CA GLY A 159 7.05 9.47 27.11
C GLY A 159 6.91 10.89 26.55
N ILE A 160 5.73 11.20 26.05
CA ILE A 160 5.17 12.53 26.27
C ILE A 160 5.15 12.73 27.80
N LYS A 161 6.17 13.39 28.34
CA LYS A 161 6.04 14.05 29.63
C LYS A 161 5.46 15.42 29.33
N SER A 162 4.15 15.53 29.48
CA SER A 162 3.62 16.71 30.12
C SER A 162 4.42 16.94 31.41
N PHE A 163 4.80 18.19 31.59
CA PHE A 163 5.46 18.70 32.77
C PHE A 163 4.63 18.29 33.99
N ASP A 164 5.06 17.29 34.75
CA ASP A 164 4.76 17.16 36.17
C ASP A 164 5.73 16.17 36.82
N SER A 165 6.41 16.68 37.83
CA SER A 165 7.44 15.97 38.58
C SER A 165 6.78 15.20 39.72
N SER A 166 6.50 13.90 39.56
CA SER A 166 6.53 12.95 40.68
C SER A 166 6.36 11.49 40.25
N SER A 167 7.15 10.65 40.92
CA SER A 167 6.99 9.20 41.08
C SER A 167 7.52 8.26 40.00
N HIS A 168 8.05 7.15 40.53
CA HIS A 168 8.88 6.15 39.89
C HIS A 168 8.08 5.19 39.02
N THR A 169 8.45 5.07 37.74
CA THR A 169 8.65 3.81 36.98
C THR A 169 8.91 4.19 35.52
N LYS A 170 10.15 4.00 35.07
CA LYS A 170 10.52 4.20 33.66
C LYS A 170 9.98 3.02 32.84
N SER A 171 8.75 3.11 32.35
CA SER A 171 8.19 2.14 31.40
C SER A 171 8.75 2.42 29.99
N ASN A 172 9.44 1.44 29.41
CA ASN A 172 9.87 1.45 28.00
C ASN A 172 8.64 1.20 27.11
N SER A 173 8.00 2.27 26.63
CA SER A 173 6.70 2.23 25.95
C SER A 173 6.65 1.52 24.58
N ASN A 174 7.78 1.04 24.05
CA ASN A 174 7.83 0.29 22.79
C ASN A 174 8.10 -1.22 22.95
N LYS A 175 8.26 -1.72 24.18
CA LYS A 175 8.40 -3.17 24.40
C LYS A 175 7.03 -3.82 24.29
N HIS A 176 6.91 -4.85 23.46
CA HIS A 176 5.68 -5.63 23.37
C HIS A 176 5.42 -6.34 24.70
N ASN A 177 4.28 -6.02 25.32
CA ASN A 177 3.82 -6.73 26.50
C ASN A 177 3.24 -8.08 26.06
N LEU A 178 3.92 -9.18 26.37
CA LEU A 178 3.49 -10.54 26.03
C LEU A 178 2.17 -10.95 26.70
N LEU A 179 1.78 -10.25 27.77
CA LEU A 179 0.59 -10.55 28.57
C LEU A 179 -0.69 -9.90 28.01
N GLU A 180 -0.55 -8.87 27.18
CA GLU A 180 -1.66 -8.12 26.60
C GLU A 180 -1.82 -8.48 25.13
N ARG A 181 -3.05 -8.36 24.61
CA ARG A 181 -3.29 -8.62 23.19
C ARG A 181 -2.59 -7.56 22.35
N ILE A 182 -2.04 -8.00 21.23
CA ILE A 182 -1.41 -7.11 20.24
C ILE A 182 -2.43 -6.09 19.70
N SER A 183 -3.70 -6.47 19.56
CA SER A 183 -4.78 -5.57 19.11
C SER A 183 -4.91 -4.31 19.96
N ASP A 184 -4.77 -4.47 21.27
CA ASP A 184 -5.01 -3.39 22.23
C ASP A 184 -3.79 -2.47 22.26
N GLN A 185 -2.61 -3.08 22.14
CA GLN A 185 -1.33 -2.37 22.11
C GLN A 185 -1.00 -1.64 20.80
N ILE A 186 -1.62 -2.04 19.68
CA ILE A 186 -1.38 -1.42 18.37
C ILE A 186 -1.94 0.02 18.32
N PHE A 187 -2.98 0.28 19.11
CA PHE A 187 -3.68 1.56 19.16
C PHE A 187 -3.32 2.38 20.40
N GLU A 188 -2.32 1.96 21.17
CA GLU A 188 -1.76 2.78 22.25
C GLU A 188 -1.15 4.06 21.68
N GLY A 189 -1.50 5.21 22.26
CA GLY A 189 -0.99 6.51 21.81
C GLY A 189 -1.69 7.08 20.58
N LEU A 190 -2.89 6.60 20.24
CA LEU A 190 -3.75 7.24 19.24
C LEU A 190 -3.99 8.72 19.56
N HIS A 191 -3.81 9.55 18.56
CA HIS A 191 -4.20 10.95 18.61
C HIS A 191 -5.66 11.11 18.17
N GLU A 192 -6.30 12.15 18.69
CA GLU A 192 -7.66 12.46 18.28
C GLU A 192 -7.69 12.84 16.79
N ALA A 193 -8.56 12.16 16.05
CA ALA A 193 -8.84 12.46 14.66
C ALA A 193 -10.32 12.82 14.53
N SER A 194 -10.62 13.89 13.80
CA SER A 194 -12.00 14.22 13.42
C SER A 194 -12.27 13.73 12.00
N ILE A 195 -13.41 13.06 11.82
CA ILE A 195 -13.78 12.45 10.55
C ILE A 195 -14.92 13.29 9.97
N THR A 196 -14.69 13.85 8.79
CA THR A 196 -15.72 14.53 8.00
C THR A 196 -16.12 13.66 6.81
N GLU A 197 -17.12 14.09 6.06
CA GLU A 197 -17.55 13.37 4.86
C GLU A 197 -16.44 13.28 3.80
N GLU A 198 -15.58 14.29 3.72
CA GLU A 198 -14.58 14.41 2.64
C GLU A 198 -13.16 14.06 3.06
N GLU A 199 -12.88 13.97 4.37
CA GLU A 199 -11.51 13.81 4.85
C GLU A 199 -11.41 13.33 6.31
N ILE A 200 -10.22 12.84 6.67
CA ILE A 200 -9.83 12.54 8.05
C ILE A 200 -8.84 13.61 8.48
N LYS A 201 -9.16 14.38 9.53
CA LYS A 201 -8.31 15.44 10.08
C LYS A 201 -7.60 14.96 11.33
N HIS A 202 -6.28 15.02 11.32
CA HIS A 202 -5.41 14.73 12.47
C HIS A 202 -5.26 15.99 13.31
N LEU A 203 -5.99 16.08 14.43
CA LEU A 203 -6.15 17.35 15.18
C LEU A 203 -4.84 17.88 15.76
N ASN A 204 -3.94 16.99 16.16
CA ASN A 204 -2.67 17.37 16.79
C ASN A 204 -1.65 17.93 15.80
N THR A 205 -1.76 17.60 14.51
CA THR A 205 -0.73 17.94 13.52
C THR A 205 -1.24 18.84 12.39
N ASP A 206 -2.53 19.17 12.36
CA ASP A 206 -3.22 19.90 11.28
C ASP A 206 -3.00 19.26 9.89
N LEU A 207 -2.89 17.93 9.90
CA LEU A 207 -2.73 17.11 8.71
C LEU A 207 -4.07 16.50 8.32
N VAL A 208 -4.24 16.27 7.03
CA VAL A 208 -5.49 15.78 6.46
C VAL A 208 -5.20 14.60 5.55
N THR A 209 -5.94 13.51 5.74
CA THR A 209 -5.89 12.30 4.91
C THR A 209 -7.15 12.21 4.05
N ARG A 210 -6.96 12.03 2.74
CA ARG A 210 -8.03 11.71 1.78
C ARG A 210 -7.75 10.35 1.15
N GLY A 211 -8.82 9.59 0.94
CA GLY A 211 -8.80 8.27 0.34
C GLY A 211 -9.48 8.27 -1.02
N TYR A 212 -8.94 7.47 -1.93
CA TYR A 212 -9.39 7.34 -3.30
C TYR A 212 -9.55 5.86 -3.67
N THR A 213 -10.49 5.59 -4.55
CA THR A 213 -10.74 4.27 -5.15
C THR A 213 -10.68 4.36 -6.66
N LEU A 214 -10.44 3.21 -7.27
CA LEU A 214 -10.32 3.12 -8.70
C LEU A 214 -11.69 3.04 -9.39
N LYS A 215 -12.05 4.08 -10.15
CA LYS A 215 -13.27 4.10 -10.96
C LYS A 215 -13.06 3.34 -12.26
N LYS A 216 -12.08 3.76 -13.08
CA LYS A 216 -11.78 3.17 -14.39
C LYS A 216 -10.32 2.76 -14.48
N LEU A 217 -10.09 1.58 -15.05
CA LEU A 217 -8.76 1.06 -15.39
C LEU A 217 -8.38 1.51 -16.82
N PRO A 218 -7.06 1.64 -17.10
CA PRO A 218 -6.56 1.78 -18.47
C PRO A 218 -6.89 0.54 -19.31
N GLU A 219 -6.92 0.70 -20.64
CA GLU A 219 -7.19 -0.41 -21.58
C GLU A 219 -6.04 -1.42 -21.63
N SER A 220 -4.80 -0.94 -21.49
CA SER A 220 -3.60 -1.76 -21.39
C SER A 220 -2.72 -1.24 -20.27
N PHE A 221 -2.28 -2.12 -19.39
CA PHE A 221 -1.34 -1.80 -18.32
C PHE A 221 -0.46 -3.01 -18.03
N GLY A 222 0.85 -2.78 -18.03
CA GLY A 222 1.84 -3.77 -17.67
C GLY A 222 2.33 -3.62 -16.24
N ILE A 223 2.95 -4.68 -15.73
CA ILE A 223 3.55 -4.65 -14.39
C ILE A 223 4.72 -3.65 -14.28
N ASN A 224 5.37 -3.32 -15.40
CA ASN A 224 6.41 -2.29 -15.47
C ASN A 224 5.85 -0.88 -15.28
N ASP A 225 4.63 -0.65 -15.75
CA ASP A 225 3.98 0.66 -15.71
C ASP A 225 3.54 1.00 -14.28
N MET A 226 3.48 0.01 -13.38
CA MET A 226 3.16 0.23 -11.96
C MET A 226 4.13 1.20 -11.26
N VAL A 227 5.37 1.33 -11.77
CA VAL A 227 6.35 2.29 -11.26
C VAL A 227 5.91 3.73 -11.49
N SER A 228 5.25 4.02 -12.63
CA SER A 228 4.83 5.37 -12.96
C SER A 228 3.80 5.89 -11.95
N LEU A 229 2.95 5.01 -11.39
CA LEU A 229 1.96 5.38 -10.37
C LEU A 229 2.56 5.86 -9.04
N LEU A 230 3.85 5.60 -8.79
CA LEU A 230 4.55 6.09 -7.59
C LEU A 230 5.02 7.55 -7.73
N GLY A 231 4.86 8.15 -8.91
CA GLY A 231 5.09 9.57 -9.18
C GLY A 231 6.54 10.04 -9.33
N PRO A 232 7.53 9.24 -9.81
CA PRO A 232 8.87 9.75 -10.05
C PRO A 232 8.93 10.80 -11.18
N ASP A 233 7.98 10.76 -12.13
CA ASP A 233 7.94 11.64 -13.31
C ASP A 233 7.22 12.98 -13.07
N LEU A 234 6.76 13.26 -11.85
CA LEU A 234 6.15 14.54 -11.53
C LEU A 234 7.24 15.61 -11.41
N GLU A 235 7.35 16.49 -12.40
CA GLU A 235 8.12 17.73 -12.29
C GLU A 235 7.74 18.46 -10.99
N GLY A 236 8.72 18.66 -10.09
CA GLY A 236 8.48 19.28 -8.78
C GLY A 236 7.97 18.35 -7.68
N GLY A 237 7.86 17.04 -7.92
CA GLY A 237 7.56 16.03 -6.89
C GLY A 237 6.14 16.11 -6.31
N PHE A 238 5.74 15.04 -5.61
CA PHE A 238 4.38 14.91 -5.07
C PHE A 238 4.25 15.54 -3.68
N PRO A 239 3.45 16.62 -3.47
CA PRO A 239 3.40 17.41 -2.23
C PRO A 239 2.58 16.75 -1.10
N ALA A 240 2.52 15.41 -1.07
CA ALA A 240 1.82 14.65 -0.06
C ALA A 240 2.53 13.32 0.22
N ARG A 241 2.19 12.70 1.34
CA ARG A 241 2.52 11.30 1.59
C ARG A 241 1.53 10.42 0.82
N LEU A 242 2.02 9.43 0.09
CA LEU A 242 1.21 8.49 -0.69
C LEU A 242 1.24 7.10 -0.04
N ILE A 243 0.08 6.46 0.01
CA ILE A 243 -0.09 5.07 0.41
C ILE A 243 -0.92 4.37 -0.67
N ILE A 244 -0.46 3.22 -1.14
CA ILE A 244 -1.19 2.40 -2.11
C ILE A 244 -1.45 1.05 -1.46
N SER A 245 -2.73 0.67 -1.34
CA SER A 245 -3.14 -0.64 -0.85
C SER A 245 -3.80 -1.41 -1.97
N TYR A 246 -3.16 -2.49 -2.42
CA TYR A 246 -3.71 -3.41 -3.39
C TYR A 246 -3.98 -4.77 -2.73
N THR A 247 -5.24 -5.18 -2.66
CA THR A 247 -5.65 -6.43 -2.03
C THR A 247 -6.31 -7.35 -3.02
N ILE A 248 -5.95 -8.63 -2.96
CA ILE A 248 -6.42 -9.70 -3.82
C ILE A 248 -6.98 -10.80 -2.91
N SER A 249 -8.11 -11.38 -3.26
CA SER A 249 -8.64 -12.52 -2.54
C SER A 249 -9.24 -13.58 -3.44
N ASN A 250 -8.97 -14.84 -3.09
CA ASN A 250 -9.62 -16.00 -3.66
C ASN A 250 -10.82 -16.38 -2.79
N ASN A 251 -11.95 -15.70 -2.99
CA ASN A 251 -13.17 -15.89 -2.20
C ASN A 251 -14.39 -16.25 -3.05
N ILE A 252 -14.17 -16.62 -4.31
CA ILE A 252 -15.21 -16.98 -5.26
C ILE A 252 -15.28 -18.50 -5.30
N ASN A 253 -16.41 -19.04 -4.85
CA ASN A 253 -16.67 -20.47 -4.91
C ASN A 253 -17.19 -20.84 -6.31
N LYS A 254 -17.12 -22.12 -6.70
CA LYS A 254 -17.64 -22.61 -8.00
C LYS A 254 -19.09 -22.18 -8.30
N ALA A 255 -19.92 -22.11 -7.27
CA ALA A 255 -21.30 -21.67 -7.41
C ALA A 255 -21.42 -20.17 -7.76
N ASP A 256 -20.55 -19.33 -7.20
CA ASP A 256 -20.54 -17.89 -7.46
C ASP A 256 -19.86 -17.58 -8.80
N GLU A 257 -18.86 -18.37 -9.19
CA GLU A 257 -18.31 -18.36 -10.54
C GLU A 257 -19.40 -18.62 -11.60
N GLY A 258 -20.27 -19.61 -11.38
CA GLY A 258 -21.41 -19.86 -12.27
C GLY A 258 -22.37 -18.67 -12.39
N LYS A 259 -22.57 -17.91 -11.30
CA LYS A 259 -23.40 -16.69 -11.33
C LYS A 259 -22.73 -15.56 -12.13
N ILE A 260 -21.43 -15.37 -11.96
CA ILE A 260 -20.64 -14.37 -12.71
C ILE A 260 -20.72 -14.67 -14.21
N ILE A 261 -20.54 -15.94 -14.60
CA ILE A 261 -20.63 -16.35 -16.01
C ILE A 261 -22.05 -16.13 -16.54
N ALA A 262 -23.08 -16.49 -15.77
CA ALA A 262 -24.47 -16.28 -16.16
C ALA A 262 -24.82 -14.79 -16.34
N GLU A 263 -24.29 -13.91 -15.47
CA GLU A 263 -24.41 -12.46 -15.60
C GLU A 263 -23.75 -11.95 -16.87
N GLY A 264 -22.51 -12.37 -17.14
CA GLY A 264 -21.81 -12.00 -18.38
C GLY A 264 -22.53 -12.45 -19.64
N LEU A 265 -23.07 -13.68 -19.66
CA LEU A 265 -23.88 -14.19 -20.78
C LEU A 265 -25.16 -13.36 -20.98
N ARG A 266 -25.81 -12.91 -19.91
CA ARG A 266 -26.98 -12.02 -20.01
C ARG A 266 -26.61 -10.67 -20.62
N SER A 267 -25.48 -10.08 -20.23
CA SER A 267 -24.98 -8.82 -20.81
C SER A 267 -24.68 -8.98 -22.30
N ILE A 268 -24.02 -10.09 -22.70
CA ILE A 268 -23.78 -10.42 -24.11
C ILE A 268 -25.10 -10.54 -24.89
N HIS A 269 -26.04 -11.35 -24.40
CA HIS A 269 -27.34 -11.51 -25.06
C HIS A 269 -28.12 -10.20 -25.13
N ALA A 270 -28.03 -9.34 -24.11
CA ALA A 270 -28.66 -8.04 -24.11
C ALA A 270 -28.06 -7.12 -25.18
N SER A 271 -26.74 -7.15 -25.38
CA SER A 271 -26.07 -6.35 -26.42
C SER A 271 -26.45 -6.76 -27.85
N GLU A 272 -26.85 -8.00 -28.07
CA GLU A 272 -27.18 -8.56 -29.38
C GLU A 272 -28.66 -8.34 -29.79
N LYS A 273 -29.50 -7.85 -28.87
CA LYS A 273 -30.91 -7.55 -29.17
C LYS A 273 -31.04 -6.34 -30.09
N TRP A 274 -32.06 -6.39 -30.97
CA TRP A 274 -32.26 -5.40 -32.04
C TRP A 274 -32.31 -3.94 -31.55
N TYR A 275 -32.85 -3.68 -30.36
CA TYR A 275 -33.05 -2.34 -29.81
C TYR A 275 -31.83 -1.78 -29.07
N THR A 276 -30.88 -2.61 -28.66
CA THR A 276 -29.64 -2.26 -27.94
C THR A 276 -28.40 -2.46 -28.79
N ARG A 277 -28.53 -3.02 -29.99
CA ARG A 277 -27.40 -3.31 -30.89
C ARG A 277 -26.56 -2.09 -31.26
N HIS A 278 -27.15 -0.90 -31.26
CA HIS A 278 -26.46 0.36 -31.56
C HIS A 278 -25.90 1.06 -30.31
N ASP A 279 -26.13 0.51 -29.11
CA ASP A 279 -25.54 1.05 -27.89
C ASP A 279 -24.08 0.61 -27.75
N ILE A 280 -23.17 1.55 -27.97
CA ILE A 280 -21.72 1.33 -27.93
C ILE A 280 -21.26 0.91 -26.53
N SER A 281 -21.90 1.41 -25.46
CA SER A 281 -21.52 1.07 -24.08
C SER A 281 -21.78 -0.41 -23.80
N LEU A 282 -22.97 -0.90 -24.16
CA LEU A 282 -23.34 -2.30 -24.03
C LEU A 282 -22.47 -3.21 -24.91
N GLN A 283 -22.10 -2.77 -26.12
CA GLN A 283 -21.20 -3.53 -26.99
C GLN A 283 -19.80 -3.67 -26.38
N ASN A 284 -19.26 -2.61 -25.78
CA ASN A 284 -17.94 -2.65 -25.14
C ASN A 284 -17.96 -3.53 -23.88
N GLU A 285 -19.01 -3.44 -23.08
CA GLU A 285 -19.20 -4.31 -21.92
C GLU A 285 -19.29 -5.79 -22.35
N ALA A 286 -20.06 -6.09 -23.40
CA ALA A 286 -20.20 -7.44 -23.93
C ALA A 286 -18.88 -7.98 -24.50
N LYS A 287 -18.06 -7.15 -25.16
CA LYS A 287 -16.71 -7.54 -25.61
C LYS A 287 -15.82 -7.93 -24.42
N TRP A 288 -15.85 -7.15 -23.35
CA TRP A 288 -15.09 -7.46 -22.14
C TRP A 288 -15.55 -8.78 -21.52
N TRP A 289 -16.86 -9.00 -21.39
CA TRP A 289 -17.42 -10.27 -20.92
C TRP A 289 -17.04 -11.46 -21.79
N LYS A 290 -16.99 -11.30 -23.12
CA LYS A 290 -16.55 -12.36 -24.05
C LYS A 290 -15.10 -12.77 -23.77
N VAL A 291 -14.19 -11.80 -23.60
CA VAL A 291 -12.78 -12.06 -23.26
C VAL A 291 -12.67 -12.74 -21.89
N LEU A 292 -13.43 -12.27 -20.90
CA LEU A 292 -13.42 -12.81 -19.55
C LEU A 292 -13.87 -14.29 -19.52
N ILE A 293 -14.96 -14.61 -20.21
CA ILE A 293 -15.49 -15.98 -20.28
C ILE A 293 -14.54 -16.92 -21.03
N ASP A 294 -13.94 -16.45 -22.13
CA ASP A 294 -12.96 -17.23 -22.90
C ASP A 294 -11.72 -17.58 -22.07
N ARG A 295 -11.20 -16.61 -21.32
CA ARG A 295 -10.10 -16.81 -20.36
C ARG A 295 -10.45 -17.83 -19.29
N ASN A 296 -11.66 -17.78 -18.74
CA ASN A 296 -12.09 -18.78 -17.76
C ASN A 296 -12.18 -20.19 -18.36
N LYS A 297 -12.67 -20.32 -19.61
CA LYS A 297 -12.66 -21.61 -20.32
C LYS A 297 -11.25 -22.17 -20.51
N ASN A 298 -10.24 -21.30 -20.64
CA ASN A 298 -8.83 -21.66 -20.71
C ASN A 298 -8.20 -22.00 -19.34
N GLY A 299 -9.00 -22.07 -18.26
CA GLY A 299 -8.57 -22.51 -16.92
C GLY A 299 -8.09 -21.39 -16.01
N GLU A 300 -8.40 -20.13 -16.33
CA GLU A 300 -8.06 -18.98 -15.50
C GLU A 300 -9.15 -18.70 -14.45
N ARG A 301 -8.78 -18.62 -13.17
CA ARG A 301 -9.72 -18.39 -12.08
C ARG A 301 -10.11 -16.92 -11.94
N PHE A 302 -11.33 -16.70 -11.45
CA PHE A 302 -11.76 -15.40 -10.96
C PHE A 302 -11.25 -15.13 -9.55
N LEU A 303 -10.68 -13.96 -9.37
CA LEU A 303 -10.30 -13.39 -8.08
C LEU A 303 -11.13 -12.13 -7.83
N THR A 304 -11.13 -11.70 -6.57
CA THR A 304 -11.64 -10.36 -6.23
C THR A 304 -10.49 -9.47 -5.82
N GLU A 305 -10.57 -8.20 -6.21
CA GLU A 305 -9.55 -7.21 -5.88
C GLU A 305 -10.13 -5.93 -5.32
N ASN A 306 -9.28 -5.19 -4.61
CA ASN A 306 -9.53 -3.84 -4.13
C ASN A 306 -8.23 -3.04 -4.25
N LEU A 307 -8.28 -1.88 -4.92
CA LEU A 307 -7.20 -0.92 -4.99
C LEU A 307 -7.66 0.39 -4.35
N GLN A 308 -6.93 0.84 -3.34
CA GLN A 308 -7.15 2.10 -2.65
C GLN A 308 -5.86 2.89 -2.56
N ILE A 309 -6.00 4.21 -2.71
CA ILE A 309 -4.89 5.15 -2.64
C ILE A 309 -5.24 6.17 -1.56
N PHE A 310 -4.28 6.50 -0.70
CA PHE A 310 -4.44 7.54 0.30
C PHE A 310 -3.35 8.57 0.15
N ILE A 311 -3.73 9.83 0.26
CA ILE A 311 -2.81 10.96 0.36
C ILE A 311 -2.95 11.58 1.73
N THR A 312 -1.84 12.02 2.31
CA THR A 312 -1.87 12.85 3.52
C THR A 312 -1.00 14.09 3.34
N THR A 313 -1.56 15.26 3.60
CA THR A 313 -0.86 16.54 3.47
C THR A 313 -1.38 17.59 4.47
N ILE A 314 -0.82 18.80 4.43
CA ILE A 314 -1.26 19.94 5.24
C ILE A 314 -2.61 20.41 4.72
N LYS A 315 -3.52 20.80 5.63
CA LYS A 315 -4.87 21.28 5.31
C LYS A 315 -4.94 22.29 4.15
N ASN A 316 -4.03 23.26 4.11
CA ASN A 316 -4.00 24.29 3.06
C ASN A 316 -3.55 23.77 1.69
N GLY A 317 -2.85 22.62 1.64
CA GLY A 317 -2.29 22.04 0.41
C GLY A 317 -3.05 20.83 -0.12
N VAL A 318 -4.16 20.43 0.51
CA VAL A 318 -4.88 19.19 0.15
C VAL A 318 -5.46 19.25 -1.25
N GLU A 319 -6.06 20.38 -1.64
CA GLU A 319 -6.65 20.55 -2.97
C GLU A 319 -5.60 20.47 -4.08
N ILE A 320 -4.44 21.12 -3.87
CA ILE A 320 -3.32 21.08 -4.81
C ILE A 320 -2.76 19.65 -4.92
N ALA A 321 -2.62 18.95 -3.79
CA ALA A 321 -2.14 17.57 -3.79
C ALA A 321 -3.12 16.61 -4.48
N GLU A 322 -4.42 16.82 -4.29
CA GLU A 322 -5.48 16.07 -4.97
C GLU A 322 -5.48 16.32 -6.47
N GLU A 323 -5.42 17.58 -6.91
CA GLU A 323 -5.36 17.91 -8.34
C GLU A 323 -4.13 17.27 -9.00
N LYS A 324 -2.96 17.34 -8.36
CA LYS A 324 -1.75 16.67 -8.83
C LYS A 324 -1.91 15.15 -8.89
N LEU A 325 -2.55 14.53 -7.88
CA LEU A 325 -2.81 13.09 -7.88
C LEU A 325 -3.70 12.70 -9.06
N LEU A 326 -4.82 13.40 -9.24
CA LEU A 326 -5.78 13.11 -10.30
C LEU A 326 -5.15 13.32 -11.67
N SER A 327 -4.41 14.42 -11.87
CA SER A 327 -3.68 14.70 -13.10
C SER A 327 -2.66 13.60 -13.42
N HIS A 328 -1.89 13.16 -12.42
CA HIS A 328 -0.92 12.09 -12.55
C HIS A 328 -1.55 10.75 -12.91
N TYR A 329 -2.61 10.35 -12.21
CA TYR A 329 -3.27 9.08 -12.50
C TYR A 329 -3.98 9.11 -13.86
N ASN A 330 -4.56 10.25 -14.23
CA ASN A 330 -5.19 10.43 -15.54
C ASN A 330 -4.18 10.38 -16.70
N SER A 331 -2.92 10.78 -16.50
CA SER A 331 -1.89 10.68 -17.56
C SER A 331 -1.52 9.22 -17.89
N VAL A 332 -1.77 8.30 -16.94
CA VAL A 332 -1.62 6.84 -17.10
C VAL A 332 -2.99 6.17 -17.34
N ASP A 333 -4.02 6.93 -17.71
CA ASP A 333 -5.39 6.47 -17.96
C ASP A 333 -6.12 5.81 -16.77
N PHE A 334 -5.61 5.99 -15.55
CA PHE A 334 -6.33 5.61 -14.32
C PHE A 334 -7.29 6.73 -13.91
N GLN A 335 -8.57 6.40 -13.77
CA GLN A 335 -9.54 7.34 -13.22
C GLN A 335 -9.82 7.03 -11.76
N LEU A 336 -9.41 7.93 -10.87
CA LEU A 336 -9.68 7.84 -9.44
C LEU A 336 -10.98 8.56 -9.07
N ALA A 337 -11.64 8.05 -8.04
CA ALA A 337 -12.77 8.69 -7.38
C ALA A 337 -12.47 8.87 -5.89
N ARG A 338 -12.83 10.02 -5.33
CA ARG A 338 -12.69 10.30 -3.89
C ARG A 338 -13.67 9.45 -3.08
N ASN A 339 -13.21 8.93 -1.94
CA ASN A 339 -13.99 8.04 -1.07
C ASN A 339 -14.88 8.81 -0.08
N ASP A 340 -15.74 9.69 -0.60
CA ASP A 340 -16.64 10.48 0.23
C ASP A 340 -17.48 9.56 1.12
N LYS A 341 -17.52 9.85 2.42
CA LYS A 341 -18.19 9.09 3.50
C LYS A 341 -17.58 7.71 3.78
N LEU A 342 -16.56 7.29 3.05
CA LEU A 342 -15.94 5.96 3.14
C LEU A 342 -14.48 6.00 3.60
N HIS A 343 -13.95 7.19 3.96
CA HIS A 343 -12.56 7.36 4.37
C HIS A 343 -12.17 6.48 5.57
N LEU A 344 -12.99 6.42 6.62
CA LEU A 344 -12.69 5.62 7.81
C LEU A 344 -12.65 4.12 7.49
N ILE A 345 -13.66 3.63 6.76
CA ILE A 345 -13.74 2.22 6.37
C ILE A 345 -12.56 1.86 5.47
N GLY A 346 -12.19 2.74 4.55
CA GLY A 346 -11.00 2.61 3.74
C GLY A 346 -9.74 2.51 4.60
N LEU A 347 -9.51 3.47 5.50
CA LEU A 347 -8.33 3.51 6.37
C LEU A 347 -8.21 2.25 7.24
N LEU A 348 -9.31 1.82 7.86
CA LEU A 348 -9.31 0.60 8.68
C LEU A 348 -9.10 -0.66 7.83
N SER A 349 -9.60 -0.68 6.60
CA SER A 349 -9.41 -1.82 5.71
C SER A 349 -7.96 -1.98 5.27
N ILE A 350 -7.22 -0.87 5.06
CA ILE A 350 -5.82 -0.94 4.65
C ILE A 350 -4.85 -1.34 5.78
N LEU A 351 -5.32 -1.39 7.03
CA LEU A 351 -4.48 -1.87 8.13
C LEU A 351 -4.06 -3.33 7.88
N PRO A 352 -2.80 -3.70 8.17
CA PRO A 352 -2.30 -5.05 7.93
C PRO A 352 -3.20 -6.11 8.58
N MET A 353 -3.48 -7.18 7.84
CA MET A 353 -4.26 -8.34 8.29
C MET A 353 -5.76 -8.05 8.60
N GLN A 354 -6.29 -6.85 8.33
CA GLN A 354 -7.71 -6.50 8.56
C GLN A 354 -8.63 -6.78 7.36
N GLN A 355 -8.06 -7.06 6.19
CA GLN A 355 -8.80 -7.16 4.92
C GLN A 355 -9.94 -8.19 4.97
N ALA A 356 -9.70 -9.36 5.57
CA ALA A 356 -10.72 -10.40 5.71
C ALA A 356 -11.99 -9.89 6.43
N VAL A 357 -11.85 -9.02 7.44
CA VAL A 357 -12.96 -8.49 8.24
C VAL A 357 -13.77 -7.49 7.41
N PHE A 358 -13.09 -6.49 6.84
CA PHE A 358 -13.76 -5.38 6.13
C PHE A 358 -14.21 -5.73 4.70
N TRP A 359 -13.80 -6.88 4.14
CA TRP A 359 -14.14 -7.23 2.77
C TRP A 359 -15.65 -7.24 2.46
N LYS A 360 -16.50 -7.59 3.44
CA LYS A 360 -17.96 -7.57 3.24
C LYS A 360 -18.47 -6.14 3.07
N SER A 361 -17.95 -5.22 3.88
CA SER A 361 -18.26 -3.78 3.78
C SER A 361 -17.73 -3.20 2.47
N LEU A 362 -16.50 -3.55 2.08
CA LEU A 362 -15.93 -3.11 0.80
C LEU A 362 -16.76 -3.60 -0.40
N LYS A 363 -17.23 -4.86 -0.38
CA LYS A 363 -18.16 -5.38 -1.39
C LYS A 363 -19.49 -4.63 -1.39
N PHE A 364 -20.04 -4.32 -0.22
CA PHE A 364 -21.30 -3.57 -0.09
C PHE A 364 -21.23 -2.19 -0.73
N PHE A 365 -20.11 -1.48 -0.56
CA PHE A 365 -19.86 -0.17 -1.18
C PHE A 365 -19.31 -0.25 -2.61
N GLN A 366 -19.34 -1.42 -3.25
CA GLN A 366 -18.85 -1.63 -4.63
C GLN A 366 -17.38 -1.25 -4.83
N LEU A 367 -16.57 -1.31 -3.77
CA LEU A 367 -15.12 -1.06 -3.82
C LEU A 367 -14.31 -2.30 -4.18
N VAL A 368 -14.98 -3.42 -4.45
CA VAL A 368 -14.37 -4.70 -4.80
C VAL A 368 -14.80 -5.07 -6.21
N LYS A 369 -13.84 -5.43 -7.05
CA LYS A 369 -14.07 -5.85 -8.44
C LYS A 369 -13.73 -7.32 -8.62
N ASN A 370 -14.42 -7.97 -9.55
CA ASN A 370 -14.08 -9.31 -10.00
C ASN A 370 -13.09 -9.18 -11.16
N VAL A 371 -11.97 -9.89 -11.08
CA VAL A 371 -10.90 -9.83 -12.08
C VAL A 371 -10.34 -11.22 -12.36
N PRO A 372 -9.86 -11.47 -13.59
CA PRO A 372 -9.13 -12.68 -13.91
C PRO A 372 -7.72 -12.63 -13.28
N ALA A 373 -7.14 -13.79 -12.95
CA ALA A 373 -5.87 -13.89 -12.23
C ALA A 373 -4.66 -13.22 -12.93
N SER A 374 -4.67 -13.13 -14.26
CA SER A 374 -3.64 -12.49 -15.08
C SER A 374 -3.63 -10.97 -14.95
N GLU A 375 -4.81 -10.37 -14.81
CA GLU A 375 -4.94 -8.91 -14.67
C GLU A 375 -4.40 -8.44 -13.31
N VAL A 376 -4.50 -9.30 -12.29
CA VAL A 376 -3.95 -9.02 -10.97
C VAL A 376 -2.45 -8.77 -11.01
N VAL A 377 -1.72 -9.52 -11.84
CA VAL A 377 -0.25 -9.42 -11.93
C VAL A 377 0.18 -8.05 -12.46
N ALA A 378 -0.55 -7.48 -13.41
CA ALA A 378 -0.25 -6.16 -13.95
C ALA A 378 -0.33 -5.03 -12.90
N LYS A 379 -1.15 -5.21 -11.86
CA LYS A 379 -1.41 -4.18 -10.83
C LYS A 379 -0.57 -4.34 -9.56
N LEU A 380 0.38 -5.29 -9.55
CA LEU A 380 1.20 -5.56 -8.37
C LEU A 380 2.21 -4.45 -8.12
N PRO A 381 2.17 -3.77 -6.96
CA PRO A 381 3.10 -2.70 -6.62
C PRO A 381 4.42 -3.26 -6.05
N ILE A 382 5.06 -4.15 -6.83
CA ILE A 382 6.33 -4.81 -6.48
C ILE A 382 7.52 -4.23 -7.25
N HIS A 383 7.26 -3.45 -8.30
CA HIS A 383 8.29 -2.75 -9.05
C HIS A 383 8.47 -1.33 -8.54
N GLY A 384 9.70 -0.85 -8.58
CA GLY A 384 10.08 0.51 -8.27
C GLY A 384 11.41 0.85 -8.94
N GLU A 385 11.80 2.12 -8.89
CA GLU A 385 13.09 2.55 -9.41
C GLU A 385 14.26 2.17 -8.52
N TRP A 386 15.48 2.20 -9.09
CA TRP A 386 16.69 1.82 -8.38
C TRP A 386 17.01 2.81 -7.26
N LYS A 387 16.85 2.37 -6.00
CA LYS A 387 17.04 3.17 -4.77
C LYS A 387 18.52 3.45 -4.41
N GLY A 388 19.46 3.29 -5.34
CA GLY A 388 20.89 3.33 -5.01
C GLY A 388 21.35 2.14 -4.18
N ILE A 389 22.62 2.19 -3.72
CA ILE A 389 23.25 1.10 -2.96
C ILE A 389 23.07 1.35 -1.45
N ASN A 390 22.69 0.33 -0.67
CA ASN A 390 22.76 0.33 0.81
C ASN A 390 24.22 0.23 1.29
N ARG A 391 25.07 1.13 0.81
CA ARG A 391 26.43 1.38 1.30
C ARG A 391 26.59 2.88 1.35
N SER A 392 27.36 3.39 2.30
CA SER A 392 27.73 4.78 2.48
C SER A 392 28.55 5.24 1.27
N GLY A 393 27.83 5.62 0.22
CA GLY A 393 28.30 6.46 -0.86
C GLY A 393 27.87 7.91 -0.65
N VAL A 394 28.09 8.73 -1.67
CA VAL A 394 27.44 10.04 -1.77
C VAL A 394 25.95 9.77 -1.95
N LEU A 395 25.13 10.11 -0.94
CA LEU A 395 23.68 10.25 -1.09
C LEU A 395 23.44 11.37 -2.12
N LEU A 396 23.22 10.97 -3.37
CA LEU A 396 22.85 11.89 -4.44
C LEU A 396 21.34 12.09 -4.33
N THR A 397 20.93 13.31 -4.01
CA THR A 397 19.57 13.76 -4.23
C THR A 397 19.35 13.81 -5.75
N TRP A 398 18.30 13.14 -6.22
CA TRP A 398 17.84 13.29 -7.60
C TRP A 398 17.57 14.77 -7.87
N SER A 399 18.26 15.31 -8.86
CA SER A 399 18.07 16.67 -9.38
C SER A 399 18.35 16.57 -10.87
N GLN A 400 17.31 16.33 -11.67
CA GLN A 400 17.38 16.68 -13.07
C GLN A 400 17.17 18.19 -13.18
N ARG A 401 18.06 18.84 -13.92
CA ARG A 401 17.97 20.25 -14.31
C ARG A 401 16.98 20.40 -15.44
#